data_AF-A0A821J1N1-F1
#
_entry.id   AF-A0A821J1N1-F1
#
_cell.length_a   1.000
_cell.length_b   1.000
_cell.length_c   1.000
_cell.angle_alpha   90.00
_cell.angle_beta   90.00
_cell.angle_gamma   90.00
#
_symmetry.space_group_name_H-M   'P 1'
#
loop_
_entity.id
_entity.type
_entity.pdbx_description
1 polymer ?
#
loop_
_entity_poly.entity_id
_entity_poly.type
_entity_poly.pdbx_seq_one_letter_code
_entity_poly.pdbx_strand_id
1 'polypeptide(L)'
;MATKTASGAVSGPRRRLALVIGINDYQNHSKLRNPKSDAQKLSSLLKDIGFIIDTSSSVETYAEIKRKVVDFEVSIEPDDIVLFYYAGHGVQWEDQNYLMPKDFPEFPKIHEEDRKEIDELLEKGIIKKEKADILIEDISKKKISNELKTKAINAQ
;
A
#
# COMPACT_ATOMS: atom_id res chain seq x y z
N MET A 1 13.51 -30.68 36.74
CA MET A 1 12.46 -29.70 36.42
C MET A 1 12.99 -28.32 36.76
N ALA A 2 13.35 -27.51 35.76
CA ALA A 2 13.80 -26.13 35.98
C ALA A 2 12.65 -25.20 35.60
N THR A 3 12.09 -24.52 36.60
CA THR A 3 11.06 -23.50 36.42
C THR A 3 11.72 -22.23 35.88
N LYS A 4 11.41 -21.89 34.63
CA LYS A 4 11.74 -20.60 34.01
C LYS A 4 10.75 -19.56 34.55
N THR A 5 11.16 -18.80 35.56
CA THR A 5 10.47 -17.59 35.98
C THR A 5 10.60 -16.55 34.87
N ALA A 6 9.49 -16.23 34.19
CA ALA A 6 9.42 -15.09 33.29
C ALA A 6 9.38 -13.82 34.15
N SER A 7 10.50 -13.09 34.14
CA SER A 7 10.59 -11.71 34.64
C SER A 7 9.59 -10.86 33.85
N GLY A 8 8.69 -10.16 34.55
CA GLY A 8 7.80 -9.18 33.95
C GLY A 8 8.64 -8.06 33.36
N ALA A 9 8.83 -8.09 32.05
CA ALA A 9 9.47 -7.00 31.32
C ALA A 9 8.60 -5.75 31.48
N VAL A 10 9.16 -4.73 32.12
CA VAL A 10 8.58 -3.39 32.10
C VAL A 10 8.69 -2.92 30.66
N SER A 11 7.59 -2.96 29.90
CA SER A 11 7.59 -2.47 28.52
C SER A 11 7.89 -0.98 28.58
N GLY A 12 8.96 -0.52 27.91
CA GLY A 12 9.15 0.90 27.64
C GLY A 12 7.92 1.49 26.90
N PRO A 13 7.83 2.83 26.75
CA PRO A 13 6.75 3.41 25.98
C PRO A 13 6.69 2.80 24.58
N ARG A 14 5.53 2.27 24.18
CA ARG A 14 5.32 1.69 22.84
C ARG A 14 5.70 2.72 21.79
N ARG A 15 6.65 2.38 20.91
CA ARG A 15 7.04 3.28 19.83
C ARG A 15 5.90 3.33 18.82
N ARG A 16 5.75 4.47 18.18
CA ARG A 16 4.75 4.68 17.14
C ARG A 16 5.52 4.87 15.84
N LEU A 17 5.44 3.93 14.92
CA LEU A 17 6.17 3.95 13.65
C LEU A 17 5.19 4.21 12.52
N ALA A 18 5.58 5.06 11.56
CA ALA A 18 4.77 5.30 10.38
C ALA A 18 5.60 5.29 9.09
N LEU A 19 5.14 4.55 8.09
CA LEU A 19 5.63 4.64 6.71
C LEU A 19 4.57 5.36 5.88
N VAL A 20 4.95 6.51 5.31
CA VAL A 20 4.03 7.40 4.57
C VAL A 20 4.58 7.62 3.16
N ILE A 21 3.81 7.20 2.16
CA ILE A 21 4.18 7.23 0.75
C ILE A 21 3.16 8.04 -0.05
N GLY A 22 3.63 8.92 -0.93
CA GLY A 22 2.78 9.72 -1.82
C GLY A 22 3.37 9.78 -3.23
N ILE A 23 2.61 9.35 -4.24
CA ILE A 23 3.07 9.28 -5.63
C ILE A 23 2.20 10.16 -6.53
N ASN A 24 2.84 11.12 -7.21
CA ASN A 24 2.19 12.01 -8.18
C ASN A 24 2.55 11.67 -9.62
N ASP A 25 3.84 11.41 -9.86
CA ASP A 25 4.46 11.50 -11.18
C ASP A 25 4.54 10.14 -11.89
N TYR A 26 3.40 9.48 -12.08
CA TYR A 26 3.32 8.20 -12.79
C TYR A 26 3.90 8.28 -14.21
N GLN A 27 4.65 7.25 -14.60
CA GLN A 27 5.27 7.15 -15.92
C GLN A 27 4.27 6.75 -17.00
N ASN A 28 3.46 5.72 -16.72
CA ASN A 28 2.56 5.10 -17.69
C ASN A 28 1.08 5.39 -17.39
N HIS A 29 0.78 6.24 -16.39
CA HIS A 29 -0.58 6.56 -15.98
C HIS A 29 -0.73 8.06 -15.77
N SER A 30 -1.97 8.54 -15.71
CA SER A 30 -2.25 9.96 -15.48
C SER A 30 -1.65 10.43 -14.16
N LYS A 31 -0.93 11.56 -14.18
CA LYS A 31 -0.35 12.13 -12.97
C LYS A 31 -1.43 12.60 -12.00
N LEU A 32 -1.16 12.46 -10.71
CA LEU A 32 -2.01 12.95 -9.63
C LEU A 32 -1.43 14.26 -9.06
N ARG A 33 -2.31 15.19 -8.68
CA ARG A 33 -1.87 16.51 -8.21
C ARG A 33 -1.47 16.54 -6.73
N ASN A 34 -2.21 15.82 -5.89
CA ASN A 34 -2.19 16.00 -4.44
C ASN A 34 -1.41 14.96 -3.61
N PRO A 35 -1.22 13.68 -4.02
CA PRO A 35 -0.70 12.64 -3.13
C PRO A 35 0.58 12.97 -2.35
N LYS A 36 1.59 13.58 -2.98
CA LYS A 36 2.81 14.04 -2.28
C LYS A 36 2.51 15.09 -1.20
N SER A 37 1.60 16.02 -1.46
CA SER A 37 1.21 17.05 -0.50
C SER A 37 0.41 16.45 0.66
N ASP A 38 -0.46 15.48 0.38
CA ASP A 38 -1.29 14.83 1.40
C ASP A 38 -0.42 13.96 2.32
N ALA A 39 0.51 13.19 1.74
CA ALA A 39 1.53 12.46 2.49
C ALA A 39 2.34 13.37 3.41
N GLN A 40 2.80 14.53 2.92
CA GLN A 40 3.54 15.50 3.74
C GLN A 40 2.71 16.04 4.91
N LYS A 41 1.44 16.43 4.67
CA LYS A 41 0.55 16.92 5.72
C LYS A 41 0.28 15.87 6.79
N LEU A 42 -0.01 14.63 6.37
CA LEU A 42 -0.25 13.54 7.30
C LEU A 42 1.03 13.22 8.10
N SER A 43 2.20 13.19 7.47
CA SER A 43 3.47 13.02 8.16
C SER A 43 3.69 14.07 9.25
N SER A 44 3.35 15.34 8.99
CA SER A 44 3.42 16.39 10.02
C SER A 44 2.48 16.11 11.20
N LEU A 45 1.21 15.79 10.91
CA LEU A 45 0.22 15.47 11.96
C LEU A 45 0.63 14.26 12.80
N LEU A 46 1.17 13.22 12.17
CA LEU A 46 1.61 12.01 12.85
C LEU A 46 2.84 12.27 13.74
N LYS A 47 3.78 13.13 13.28
CA LYS A 47 4.92 13.57 14.11
C LYS A 47 4.43 14.29 15.36
N ASP A 48 3.46 15.19 15.23
CA ASP A 48 2.93 15.98 16.36
C ASP A 48 2.30 15.10 17.45
N ILE A 49 1.79 13.91 17.10
CA ILE A 49 1.22 12.93 18.05
C ILE A 49 2.20 11.80 18.41
N GLY A 50 3.50 11.98 18.14
CA GLY A 50 4.57 11.11 18.63
C GLY A 50 4.93 9.92 17.75
N PHE A 51 4.54 9.89 16.47
CA PHE A 51 5.06 8.90 15.53
C PHE A 51 6.46 9.25 15.02
N ILE A 52 7.31 8.24 14.94
CA ILE A 52 8.57 8.21 14.19
C ILE A 52 8.22 7.89 12.74
N ILE A 53 8.42 8.85 11.84
CA ILE A 53 8.00 8.71 10.44
C ILE A 53 9.19 8.42 9.53
N ASP A 54 9.10 7.34 8.75
CA ASP A 54 9.81 7.21 7.47
C ASP A 54 8.89 7.76 6.37
N THR A 55 9.05 9.06 6.06
CA THR A 55 8.30 9.69 4.97
C THR A 55 9.12 9.58 3.70
N SER A 56 8.53 9.06 2.63
CA SER A 56 9.16 9.12 1.33
C SER A 56 8.22 9.71 0.29
N SER A 57 8.40 11.01 0.03
CA SER A 57 7.77 11.70 -1.11
C SER A 57 8.58 11.54 -2.41
N SER A 58 9.72 10.83 -2.36
CA SER A 58 10.62 10.61 -3.49
C SER A 58 10.80 9.14 -3.86
N VAL A 59 10.30 8.20 -3.05
CA VAL A 59 10.26 6.78 -3.39
C VAL A 59 9.02 6.54 -4.24
N GLU A 60 9.26 6.15 -5.48
CA GLU A 60 8.21 6.14 -6.49
C GLU A 60 8.17 4.82 -7.25
N THR A 61 9.31 4.17 -7.49
CA THR A 61 9.36 2.91 -8.26
C THR A 61 9.02 1.68 -7.41
N TYR A 62 8.59 0.59 -8.05
CA TYR A 62 8.29 -0.67 -7.37
C TYR A 62 9.46 -1.15 -6.49
N ALA A 63 10.68 -1.14 -7.04
CA ALA A 63 11.87 -1.61 -6.36
C ALA A 63 12.18 -0.78 -5.11
N GLU A 64 12.01 0.55 -5.18
CA GLU A 64 12.25 1.44 -4.05
C GLU A 64 11.19 1.29 -2.96
N ILE A 65 9.90 1.20 -3.33
CA ILE A 65 8.81 1.00 -2.38
C ILE A 65 8.99 -0.37 -1.69
N LYS A 66 9.28 -1.43 -2.45
CA LYS A 66 9.53 -2.77 -1.90
C LYS A 66 10.68 -2.75 -0.89
N ARG A 67 11.81 -2.12 -1.23
CA ARG A 67 12.94 -1.98 -0.30
C ARG A 67 12.51 -1.23 0.96
N LYS A 68 11.79 -0.11 0.83
CA LYS A 68 11.32 0.68 1.97
C LYS A 68 10.37 -0.09 2.88
N VAL A 69 9.47 -0.90 2.32
CA VAL A 69 8.60 -1.75 3.12
C VAL A 69 9.42 -2.79 3.89
N VAL A 70 10.37 -3.45 3.25
CA VAL A 70 11.26 -4.41 3.94
C VAL A 70 12.08 -3.74 5.04
N ASP A 71 12.69 -2.58 4.76
CA ASP A 71 13.47 -1.83 5.75
C ASP A 71 12.59 -1.40 6.93
N PHE A 72 11.35 -0.97 6.65
CA PHE A 72 10.37 -0.59 7.66
C PHE A 72 9.94 -1.80 8.50
N GLU A 73 9.64 -2.94 7.87
CA GLU A 73 9.29 -4.19 8.55
C GLU A 73 10.39 -4.66 9.51
N VAL A 74 11.66 -4.57 9.09
CA VAL A 74 12.81 -4.92 9.93
C VAL A 74 12.98 -3.99 11.13
N SER A 75 12.46 -2.74 11.05
CA SER A 75 12.55 -1.77 12.14
C SER A 75 11.50 -1.98 13.25
N ILE A 76 10.45 -2.77 12.98
CA ILE A 76 9.33 -3.00 13.90
C ILE A 76 9.76 -3.98 15.00
N GLU A 77 9.54 -3.58 16.25
CA GLU A 77 9.72 -4.42 17.43
C GLU A 77 8.35 -4.88 17.99
N PRO A 78 8.33 -5.95 18.82
CA PRO A 78 7.14 -6.30 19.58
C PRO A 78 6.59 -5.10 20.35
N ASP A 79 5.26 -4.97 20.39
CA ASP A 79 4.49 -3.89 21.04
C ASP A 79 4.53 -2.51 20.35
N ASP A 80 5.22 -2.36 19.21
CA ASP A 80 5.14 -1.12 18.41
C ASP A 80 3.73 -0.89 17.85
N ILE A 81 3.34 0.38 17.78
CA ILE A 81 2.15 0.82 17.05
C ILE A 81 2.61 1.23 15.66
N VAL A 82 2.15 0.52 14.64
CA VAL A 82 2.62 0.70 13.26
C VAL A 82 1.50 1.26 12.40
N LEU A 83 1.82 2.26 11.58
CA LEU A 83 0.92 2.85 10.59
C LEU A 83 1.59 2.80 9.21
N PHE A 84 0.83 2.38 8.20
CA PHE A 84 1.22 2.51 6.80
C PHE A 84 0.21 3.40 6.08
N TYR A 85 0.69 4.42 5.39
CA TYR A 85 -0.13 5.30 4.56
C TYR A 85 0.42 5.36 3.15
N TYR A 86 -0.49 5.26 2.19
CA TYR A 86 -0.20 5.39 0.78
C TYR A 86 -1.23 6.30 0.12
N ALA A 87 -0.75 7.32 -0.59
CA ALA A 87 -1.55 8.15 -1.48
C ALA A 87 -1.03 7.98 -2.92
N GLY A 88 -1.92 7.65 -3.83
CA GLY A 88 -1.58 7.38 -5.22
C GLY A 88 -2.67 6.57 -5.94
N HIS A 89 -2.36 6.09 -7.14
CA HIS A 89 -3.17 5.12 -7.85
C HIS A 89 -3.20 3.78 -7.14
N GLY A 90 -4.38 3.17 -7.16
CA GLY A 90 -4.58 1.78 -6.79
C GLY A 90 -5.54 1.11 -7.76
N VAL A 91 -5.43 -0.21 -7.83
CA VAL A 91 -6.33 -1.05 -8.60
C VAL A 91 -7.02 -2.04 -7.66
N GLN A 92 -8.29 -2.32 -7.93
CA GLN A 92 -9.00 -3.41 -7.27
C GLN A 92 -9.18 -4.54 -8.27
N TRP A 93 -8.76 -5.75 -7.89
CA TRP A 93 -8.85 -6.95 -8.69
C TRP A 93 -9.11 -8.16 -7.80
N GLU A 94 -10.10 -8.99 -8.16
CA GLU A 94 -10.49 -10.17 -7.36
C GLU A 94 -10.68 -9.85 -5.85
N ASP A 95 -11.38 -8.75 -5.58
CA ASP A 95 -11.64 -8.23 -4.22
C ASP A 95 -10.38 -7.87 -3.40
N GLN A 96 -9.21 -7.83 -4.03
CA GLN A 96 -7.97 -7.36 -3.45
C GLN A 96 -7.64 -5.96 -3.93
N ASN A 97 -7.09 -5.14 -3.02
CA ASN A 97 -6.59 -3.80 -3.33
C ASN A 97 -5.09 -3.84 -3.50
N TYR A 98 -4.65 -3.17 -4.55
CA TYR A 98 -3.29 -3.20 -5.04
C TYR A 98 -2.79 -1.76 -5.22
N LEU A 99 -1.61 -1.47 -4.71
CA LEU A 99 -0.99 -0.13 -4.80
C LEU A 99 -0.12 -0.05 -6.06
N MET A 100 -0.26 1.01 -6.85
CA MET A 100 0.49 1.15 -8.09
C MET A 100 1.74 2.01 -7.88
N PRO A 101 2.95 1.48 -8.08
CA PRO A 101 4.15 2.31 -8.14
C PRO A 101 4.13 3.24 -9.37
N LYS A 102 5.01 4.23 -9.39
CA LYS A 102 5.17 5.20 -10.49
C LYS A 102 5.46 4.53 -11.83
N ASP A 103 6.25 3.47 -11.82
CA ASP A 103 6.66 2.69 -12.98
C ASP A 103 5.69 1.54 -13.29
N PHE A 104 4.50 1.51 -12.66
CA PHE A 104 3.51 0.48 -12.95
C PHE A 104 3.12 0.51 -14.43
N PRO A 105 3.17 -0.63 -15.14
CA PRO A 105 2.87 -0.72 -16.58
C PRO A 105 1.40 -0.36 -16.88
N GLU A 106 1.10 -0.01 -18.12
CA GLU A 106 -0.30 0.10 -18.56
C GLU A 106 -0.98 -1.27 -18.50
N PHE A 107 -2.27 -1.29 -18.16
CA PHE A 107 -3.06 -2.51 -18.31
C PHE A 107 -3.25 -2.81 -19.80
N PRO A 108 -3.16 -4.09 -20.21
CA PRO A 108 -3.57 -4.48 -21.56
C PRO A 108 -5.03 -4.10 -21.79
N LYS A 109 -5.42 -3.93 -23.05
CA LYS A 109 -6.83 -3.71 -23.41
C LYS A 109 -7.60 -4.98 -23.03
N ILE A 110 -8.49 -4.87 -22.05
CA ILE A 110 -9.09 -6.04 -21.39
C ILE A 110 -10.04 -6.78 -22.34
N HIS A 111 -9.63 -7.99 -22.74
CA HIS A 111 -10.50 -9.08 -23.17
C HIS A 111 -10.62 -10.12 -22.05
N GLU A 112 -11.70 -10.91 -22.04
CA GLU A 112 -11.99 -11.88 -20.97
C GLU A 112 -10.88 -12.95 -20.82
N GLU A 113 -10.11 -13.17 -21.87
CA GLU A 113 -8.95 -14.06 -21.95
C GLU A 113 -7.65 -13.49 -21.33
N ASP A 114 -7.58 -12.19 -21.05
CA ASP A 114 -6.38 -11.51 -20.54
C ASP A 114 -6.20 -11.62 -19.02
N ARG A 115 -7.07 -12.37 -18.34
CA ARG A 115 -7.06 -12.54 -16.87
C ARG A 115 -5.69 -12.98 -16.35
N LYS A 116 -5.05 -13.93 -17.05
CA LYS A 116 -3.71 -14.42 -16.66
C LYS A 116 -2.65 -13.33 -16.80
N GLU A 117 -2.74 -12.49 -17.83
CA GLU A 117 -1.80 -11.39 -18.04
C GLU A 117 -1.95 -10.33 -16.95
N ILE A 118 -3.20 -10.01 -16.56
CA ILE A 118 -3.49 -9.10 -15.44
C ILE A 118 -2.98 -9.70 -14.12
N ASP A 119 -3.25 -10.97 -13.84
CA ASP A 119 -2.76 -11.66 -12.64
C ASP A 119 -1.21 -11.57 -12.56
N GLU A 120 -0.51 -11.87 -13.65
CA GLU A 120 0.94 -11.76 -13.73
C GLU A 120 1.45 -10.31 -13.56
N LEU A 121 0.72 -9.32 -14.11
CA LEU A 121 1.06 -7.90 -13.98
C LEU A 121 0.95 -7.43 -12.52
N LEU A 122 -0.11 -7.86 -11.84
CA LEU A 122 -0.38 -7.53 -10.44
C LEU A 122 0.63 -8.21 -9.51
N GLU A 123 1.03 -9.45 -9.79
CA GLU A 123 2.07 -10.16 -9.03
C GLU A 123 3.46 -9.52 -9.20
N LYS A 124 3.80 -9.07 -10.41
CA LYS A 124 5.13 -8.49 -10.70
C LYS A 124 5.29 -7.07 -10.16
N GLY A 125 4.20 -6.32 -9.99
CA GLY A 125 4.24 -4.87 -9.77
C GLY A 125 3.82 -4.35 -8.40
N ILE A 126 3.42 -5.18 -7.42
CA ILE A 126 2.61 -4.68 -6.29
C ILE A 126 2.94 -5.26 -4.91
N ILE A 127 2.70 -4.44 -3.89
CA ILE A 127 2.58 -4.83 -2.47
C ILE A 127 1.12 -5.18 -2.18
N LYS A 128 0.87 -6.45 -1.85
CA LYS A 128 -0.46 -6.94 -1.47
C LYS A 128 -0.88 -6.32 -0.13
N LYS A 129 -2.09 -5.76 -0.06
CA LYS A 129 -2.65 -5.27 1.21
C LYS A 129 -3.04 -6.47 2.09
N GLU A 130 -2.15 -6.89 2.98
CA GLU A 130 -2.56 -7.69 4.13
C GLU A 130 -2.98 -6.76 5.28
N LYS A 131 -4.00 -7.17 6.03
CA LYS A 131 -4.72 -6.38 7.05
C LYS A 131 -3.78 -5.59 7.96
N ALA A 132 -3.57 -4.32 7.67
CA ALA A 132 -3.06 -3.32 8.61
C ALA A 132 -4.21 -2.41 9.01
N ASP A 133 -4.52 -2.38 10.31
CA ASP A 133 -5.45 -1.45 10.92
C ASP A 133 -4.84 -0.04 10.89
N ILE A 134 -5.02 0.70 9.80
CA ILE A 134 -5.26 2.15 9.73
C ILE A 134 -5.43 2.54 8.25
N LEU A 135 -6.57 3.17 7.97
CA LEU A 135 -7.07 3.54 6.65
C LEU A 135 -7.36 5.05 6.62
N ILE A 136 -6.74 5.79 5.70
CA ILE A 136 -7.34 7.02 5.16
C ILE A 136 -7.14 7.00 3.64
N GLU A 137 -8.24 6.77 2.92
CA GLU A 137 -8.32 6.68 1.46
C GLU A 137 -8.70 8.03 0.84
N ASP A 138 -7.90 8.51 -0.11
CA ASP A 138 -8.38 9.34 -1.23
C ASP A 138 -8.01 8.60 -2.53
N ILE A 139 -8.82 7.60 -2.88
CA ILE A 139 -8.61 6.78 -4.08
C ILE A 139 -9.44 7.38 -5.21
N SER A 140 -8.79 7.93 -6.24
CA SER A 140 -9.41 8.07 -7.56
C SER A 140 -9.56 6.68 -8.17
N LYS A 141 -10.64 5.98 -7.81
CA LYS A 141 -10.88 4.58 -8.20
C LYS A 141 -10.98 4.47 -9.72
N LYS A 142 -9.94 3.95 -10.39
CA LYS A 142 -10.08 3.40 -11.74
C LYS A 142 -10.54 1.95 -11.58
N LYS A 143 -11.86 1.75 -11.59
CA LYS A 143 -12.46 0.42 -11.53
C LYS A 143 -12.08 -0.32 -12.83
N ILE A 144 -11.37 -1.44 -12.71
CA ILE A 144 -11.40 -2.45 -13.76
C ILE A 144 -12.79 -3.06 -13.67
N SER A 145 -13.73 -2.51 -14.43
CA SER A 145 -15.15 -2.83 -14.31
C SER A 145 -15.40 -4.30 -14.65
N ASN A 146 -15.99 -5.03 -13.71
CA ASN A 146 -16.56 -6.38 -13.83
C ASN A 146 -17.78 -6.45 -14.78
N GLU A 147 -17.82 -5.67 -15.86
CA GLU A 147 -18.98 -5.53 -16.75
C GLU A 147 -19.33 -6.79 -17.56
N LEU A 148 -18.56 -7.87 -17.43
CA LEU A 148 -18.83 -9.15 -18.09
C LEU A 148 -19.70 -10.12 -17.27
N LYS A 149 -19.84 -9.94 -15.94
CA LYS A 149 -20.68 -10.85 -15.14
C LYS A 149 -22.18 -10.81 -15.49
N THR A 150 -22.67 -9.75 -16.12
CA THR A 150 -24.12 -9.59 -16.41
C THR A 150 -24.50 -9.93 -17.85
N LYS A 151 -23.56 -9.97 -18.81
CA LYS A 151 -23.87 -10.35 -20.20
C LYS A 151 -23.79 -11.85 -20.45
N ALA A 152 -23.06 -12.61 -19.64
CA ALA A 152 -22.97 -14.07 -19.76
C ALA A 152 -24.20 -14.82 -19.21
N ILE A 153 -25.03 -14.19 -18.36
CA ILE A 153 -26.18 -14.86 -17.72
C ILE A 153 -27.49 -14.72 -18.52
N ASN A 154 -27.60 -13.75 -19.43
CA ASN A 154 -28.84 -13.50 -20.21
C ASN A 154 -28.76 -13.95 -21.67
N ALA A 155 -27.82 -14.84 -22.02
CA ALA A 155 -27.69 -15.42 -23.35
C ALA A 155 -27.92 -16.94 -23.38
N GLN A 156 -28.88 -17.42 -22.57
CA GLN A 156 -29.49 -18.76 -22.70
C GLN A 156 -30.93 -18.64 -23.19
#